data_AF-A0A4Z0XY09-F1
#
_entry.id   AF-A0A4Z0XY09-F1
#
_cell.length_a   1.000
_cell.length_b   1.000
_cell.length_c   1.000
_cell.angle_alpha   90.00
_cell.angle_beta   90.00
_cell.angle_gamma   90.00
#
_symmetry.space_group_name_H-M   'P 1'
#
loop_
_entity.id
_entity.type
_entity.pdbx_description
1 polymer ?
#
loop_
_entity_poly.entity_id
_entity_poly.type
_entity_poly.pdbx_seq_one_letter_code
_entity_poly.pdbx_strand_id
1 'polypeptide(L)'
;MFGSGKSKEDKQQEQLQKFQGKYHIDELDPRDLETVKQIAADLAGNGFLKAGMALSLANSADQAKVTYLSALVEQNWIIINQLSRLNKNIEKLSKKAE
;
A
#
# COMPACT_ATOMS: atom_id res chain seq x y z
N MET A 1 -36.07 7.78 2.38
CA MET A 1 -34.98 7.67 3.37
C MET A 1 -33.68 8.03 2.66
N PHE A 2 -33.18 9.25 2.84
CA PHE A 2 -31.89 9.68 2.28
C PHE A 2 -30.79 9.15 3.23
N GLY A 3 -30.07 8.14 2.76
CA GLY A 3 -29.02 7.49 3.54
C GLY A 3 -27.88 8.46 3.86
N SER A 4 -27.48 8.46 5.13
CA SER A 4 -26.26 9.06 5.65
C SER A 4 -25.03 8.50 4.92
N GLY A 5 -24.70 9.10 3.76
CA GLY A 5 -23.49 8.78 3.04
C GLY A 5 -22.27 9.18 3.85
N LYS A 6 -21.39 8.21 4.14
CA LYS A 6 -20.09 8.42 4.79
C LYS A 6 -19.34 9.64 4.23
N SER A 7 -18.73 10.42 5.13
CA SER A 7 -17.89 11.57 4.78
C SER A 7 -16.74 11.14 3.86
N LYS A 8 -16.15 12.09 3.10
CA LYS A 8 -14.95 11.83 2.31
C LYS A 8 -13.80 11.31 3.19
N GLU A 9 -13.69 11.82 4.41
CA GLU A 9 -12.68 11.38 5.38
C GLU A 9 -12.92 9.95 5.87
N ASP A 10 -14.17 9.58 6.17
CA ASP A 10 -14.53 8.21 6.57
C ASP A 10 -14.17 7.19 5.47
N LYS A 11 -14.40 7.57 4.20
CA LYS A 11 -14.06 6.73 3.05
C LYS A 11 -12.54 6.58 2.89
N GLN A 12 -11.78 7.65 3.13
CA GLN A 12 -10.32 7.60 3.09
C GLN A 12 -9.76 6.73 4.21
N GLN A 13 -10.30 6.84 5.43
CA GLN A 13 -9.90 5.99 6.54
C GLN A 13 -10.23 4.51 6.30
N GLU A 14 -11.40 4.19 5.75
CA GLU A 14 -11.73 2.81 5.40
C GLU A 14 -10.80 2.24 4.32
N GLN A 15 -10.47 3.04 3.31
CA GLN A 15 -9.53 2.62 2.27
C GLN A 15 -8.13 2.39 2.85
N LEU A 16 -7.70 3.25 3.77
CA LEU A 16 -6.45 3.10 4.49
C LEU A 16 -6.43 1.81 5.32
N GLN A 17 -7.48 1.53 6.09
CA GLN A 17 -7.56 0.30 6.90
C GLN A 17 -7.53 -0.96 6.01
N LYS A 18 -8.27 -0.96 4.90
CA LYS A 18 -8.23 -2.05 3.92
C LYS A 18 -6.85 -2.23 3.31
N PHE A 19 -6.18 -1.13 3.00
CA PHE A 19 -4.83 -1.13 2.46
C PHE A 19 -3.82 -1.68 3.47
N GLN A 20 -3.91 -1.23 4.73
CA GLN A 20 -3.06 -1.72 5.81
C GLN A 20 -3.21 -3.22 6.01
N GLY A 21 -4.46 -3.71 6.10
CA GLY A 21 -4.73 -5.14 6.23
C GLY A 21 -4.32 -5.96 5.02
N LYS A 22 -4.46 -5.43 3.79
CA LYS A 22 -4.04 -6.12 2.56
C LYS A 22 -2.53 -6.33 2.52
N TYR A 23 -1.75 -5.33 2.94
CA TYR A 23 -0.29 -5.37 2.86
C TYR A 23 0.37 -5.65 4.19
N HIS A 24 -0.36 -5.94 5.27
CA HIS A 24 0.19 -6.27 6.60
C HIS A 24 1.16 -5.20 7.16
N ILE A 25 0.85 -3.92 6.90
CA ILE A 25 1.64 -2.75 7.34
C ILE A 25 1.02 -2.07 8.58
N ASP A 26 0.11 -2.74 9.28
CA ASP A 26 -0.57 -2.31 10.51
C ASP A 26 0.42 -2.03 11.66
N GLU A 27 1.64 -2.54 11.52
CA GLU A 27 2.72 -2.44 12.49
C GLU A 27 3.77 -1.36 12.16
N LEU A 28 3.59 -0.59 11.09
CA LEU A 28 4.54 0.44 10.65
C LEU A 28 4.63 1.62 11.63
N ASP A 29 5.80 2.27 11.69
CA ASP A 29 5.96 3.53 12.41
C ASP A 29 5.00 4.59 11.82
N PRO A 30 4.34 5.43 12.65
CA PRO A 30 3.42 6.46 12.17
C PRO A 30 4.02 7.42 11.12
N ARG A 31 5.33 7.69 11.18
CA ARG A 31 6.03 8.55 10.20
C ARG A 31 6.12 7.88 8.84
N ASP A 32 6.46 6.59 8.83
CA ASP A 32 6.56 5.79 7.62
C ASP A 32 5.16 5.55 7.01
N LEU A 33 4.13 5.47 7.86
CA LEU A 33 2.75 5.29 7.41
C LEU A 33 2.28 6.42 6.49
N GLU A 34 2.73 7.66 6.72
CA GLU A 34 2.37 8.79 5.87
C GLU A 34 3.00 8.70 4.48
N THR A 35 4.28 8.34 4.40
CA THR A 35 4.94 8.05 3.12
C THR A 35 4.25 6.92 2.38
N VAL A 36 3.81 5.89 3.11
CA VAL A 36 3.08 4.75 2.57
C VAL A 36 1.71 5.15 2.02
N LYS A 37 0.98 6.06 2.67
CA LYS A 37 -0.28 6.62 2.14
C LYS A 37 -0.06 7.35 0.82
N GLN A 38 1.00 8.15 0.72
CA GLN A 38 1.32 8.89 -0.50
C GLN A 38 1.61 7.91 -1.65
N ILE A 39 2.45 6.90 -1.41
CA ILE A 39 2.72 5.83 -2.38
C ILE A 39 1.42 5.13 -2.81
N ALA A 40 0.54 4.81 -1.86
CA ALA A 40 -0.74 4.18 -2.18
C ALA A 40 -1.66 5.07 -3.04
N ALA A 41 -1.69 6.38 -2.78
CA ALA A 41 -2.46 7.33 -3.57
C ALA A 41 -1.93 7.45 -5.01
N ASP A 42 -0.61 7.53 -5.18
CA ASP A 42 0.04 7.56 -6.49
C ASP A 42 -0.21 6.25 -7.26
N LEU A 43 -0.14 5.11 -6.57
CA LEU A 43 -0.44 3.81 -7.16
C LEU A 43 -1.92 3.64 -7.53
N ALA A 44 -2.86 4.22 -6.79
CA ALA A 44 -4.28 4.20 -7.15
C ALA A 44 -4.53 4.96 -8.46
N GLY A 45 -3.83 6.08 -8.69
CA GLY A 45 -3.80 6.77 -9.98
C GLY A 45 -3.27 5.88 -11.11
N ASN A 46 -2.19 5.13 -10.85
CA ASN A 46 -1.66 4.15 -11.78
C ASN A 46 -2.61 2.96 -12.02
N GLY A 47 -3.40 2.56 -11.01
CA GLY A 47 -4.42 1.52 -11.13
C GLY A 47 -5.55 1.91 -12.08
N PHE A 48 -5.98 3.18 -12.03
CA PHE A 48 -6.93 3.74 -13.00
C PHE A 48 -6.35 3.78 -14.42
N LEU A 49 -5.08 4.18 -14.55
CA LEU A 49 -4.32 4.11 -15.80
C LEU A 49 -4.21 2.68 -16.35
N LYS A 50 -3.92 1.69 -15.49
CA LYS A 50 -3.86 0.27 -15.83
C LYS A 50 -5.20 -0.26 -16.32
N ALA A 51 -6.30 0.11 -15.66
CA ALA A 51 -7.65 -0.22 -16.12
C ALA A 51 -7.95 0.42 -17.48
N GLY A 52 -7.58 1.69 -17.68
CA GLY A 52 -7.68 2.37 -18.97
C GLY A 52 -6.90 1.67 -20.09
N MET A 53 -5.67 1.24 -19.82
CA MET A 53 -4.84 0.49 -20.78
C MET A 53 -5.39 -0.90 -21.11
N ALA A 54 -5.95 -1.59 -20.11
CA ALA A 54 -6.61 -2.88 -20.33
C ALA A 54 -7.86 -2.75 -21.21
N LEU A 55 -8.63 -1.66 -21.05
CA LEU A 55 -9.79 -1.35 -21.87
C LEU A 55 -9.41 -0.82 -23.26
N SER A 56 -8.25 -0.14 -23.39
CA SER A 56 -7.79 0.46 -24.66
C SER A 56 -7.11 -0.52 -25.61
N LEU A 57 -7.18 -1.84 -25.36
CA LEU A 57 -6.47 -2.88 -26.14
C LEU A 57 -4.97 -2.55 -26.31
N ALA A 58 -4.33 -2.01 -25.26
CA ALA A 58 -2.89 -1.72 -25.31
C ALA A 58 -2.10 -3.00 -25.64
N ASN A 59 -0.99 -2.86 -26.39
CA ASN A 59 -0.21 -4.00 -26.85
C ASN A 59 0.27 -4.90 -25.67
N SER A 60 0.51 -6.18 -25.96
CA SER A 60 0.88 -7.17 -24.95
C SER A 60 2.20 -6.86 -24.21
N ALA A 61 3.12 -6.12 -24.85
CA ALA A 61 4.37 -5.70 -24.24
C ALA A 61 4.15 -4.66 -23.13
N ASP A 62 3.26 -3.70 -23.34
CA ASP A 62 2.94 -2.69 -22.34
C ASP A 62 2.13 -3.29 -21.18
N GLN A 63 1.25 -4.26 -21.45
CA GLN A 63 0.59 -5.04 -20.39
C GLN A 63 1.58 -5.85 -19.55
N ALA A 64 2.60 -6.45 -20.17
CA ALA A 64 3.64 -7.19 -19.47
C ALA A 64 4.49 -6.27 -18.56
N LYS A 65 4.88 -5.08 -19.04
CA LYS A 65 5.60 -4.08 -18.22
C LYS A 65 4.80 -3.64 -17.01
N VAL A 66 3.51 -3.34 -17.19
CA VAL A 66 2.63 -2.94 -16.08
C VAL A 66 2.48 -4.06 -15.06
N THR A 67 2.41 -5.31 -15.50
CA THR A 67 2.38 -6.49 -14.63
C THR A 67 3.67 -6.63 -13.82
N TYR A 68 4.83 -6.50 -14.47
CA TYR A 68 6.14 -6.53 -13.80
C TYR A 68 6.29 -5.41 -12.77
N LEU A 69 5.92 -4.18 -13.13
CA LEU A 69 5.93 -3.04 -12.21
C LEU A 69 4.99 -3.26 -11.02
N SER A 70 3.82 -3.89 -11.24
CA SER A 70 2.91 -4.26 -10.15
C SER A 70 3.56 -5.24 -9.17
N ALA A 71 4.28 -6.24 -9.68
CA ALA A 71 5.00 -7.21 -8.85
C ALA A 71 6.14 -6.58 -8.04
N LEU A 72 6.88 -5.61 -8.61
CA LEU A 72 7.92 -4.87 -7.88
C LEU A 72 7.33 -4.04 -6.74
N VAL A 73 6.18 -3.40 -6.97
CA VAL A 73 5.48 -2.66 -5.91
C VAL A 73 5.06 -3.60 -4.78
N GLU A 74 4.50 -4.77 -5.09
CA GLU A 74 4.15 -5.78 -4.09
C GLU A 74 5.39 -6.27 -3.32
N GLN A 75 6.52 -6.49 -4.00
CA GLN A 75 7.78 -6.85 -3.36
C GLN A 75 8.26 -5.74 -2.40
N ASN A 76 8.15 -4.46 -2.79
CA ASN A 76 8.54 -3.33 -1.94
C ASN A 76 7.74 -3.31 -0.63
N TRP A 77 6.44 -3.62 -0.67
CA TRP A 77 5.62 -3.75 0.54
C TRP A 77 6.10 -4.87 1.46
N ILE A 78 6.45 -6.03 0.89
CA ILE A 78 7.01 -7.16 1.66
C ILE A 78 8.32 -6.75 2.34
N ILE A 79 9.20 -6.01 1.64
CA ILE A 79 10.46 -5.52 2.19
C ILE A 79 10.21 -4.57 3.37
N ILE A 80 9.32 -3.58 3.20
CA ILE A 80 8.93 -2.62 4.24
C ILE A 80 8.46 -3.37 5.50
N ASN A 81 7.63 -4.40 5.34
CA ASN A 81 7.16 -5.20 6.48
C ASN A 81 8.28 -5.97 7.19
N GLN A 82 9.17 -6.60 6.41
CA GLN A 82 10.29 -7.34 6.98
C GLN A 82 11.23 -6.42 7.77
N LEU A 83 11.50 -5.23 7.24
CA LEU A 83 12.30 -4.21 7.93
C LEU A 83 11.62 -3.72 9.22
N SER A 84 10.31 -3.47 9.19
CA SER A 84 9.55 -3.10 10.39
C SER A 84 9.63 -4.18 11.48
N ARG A 85 9.41 -5.45 11.13
CA ARG A 85 9.55 -6.58 12.06
C ARG A 85 10.95 -6.70 12.62
N LEU A 86 11.97 -6.53 11.77
CA LEU A 86 13.38 -6.58 12.16
C LEU A 86 13.69 -5.47 13.18
N ASN A 87 13.27 -4.23 12.93
CA ASN A 87 13.46 -3.12 13.85
C ASN A 87 12.83 -3.40 15.23
N LYS A 88 11.59 -3.87 15.27
CA LYS A 88 10.92 -4.25 16.53
C LYS A 88 11.65 -5.35 17.29
N ASN A 89 12.18 -6.34 16.58
CA ASN A 89 12.93 -7.41 17.20
C ASN A 89 14.27 -6.91 17.76
N ILE A 90 14.96 -6.02 17.06
CA ILE A 90 16.18 -5.37 17.55
C ILE A 90 15.89 -4.55 18.81
N GLU A 91 14.85 -3.71 18.80
CA GLU A 91 14.46 -2.92 19.99
C GLU A 91 14.13 -3.80 21.20
N LYS A 92 13.44 -4.93 20.98
CA LYS A 92 13.15 -5.92 22.05
C LYS A 92 14.42 -6.57 22.59
N LEU A 93 15.42 -6.82 21.76
CA LEU A 93 16.69 -7.39 22.18
C LEU A 93 17.52 -6.37 22.98
N SER A 94 17.59 -5.12 22.51
CA SER A 94 18.31 -4.06 23.22
C SER A 94 17.76 -3.83 24.63
N LYS A 95 16.43 -3.79 24.78
CA LYS A 95 15.76 -3.64 26.09
C LYS A 95 15.97 -4.80 27.06
N LYS A 96 16.37 -5.98 26.59
CA LYS A 96 16.69 -7.15 27.44
C LYS A 96 18.14 -7.19 27.87
N ALA A 97 19.01 -6.43 27.20
CA ALA A 97 20.43 -6.35 27.49
C ALA A 97 20.76 -5.28 28.54
N GLU A 98 19.82 -4.34 28.77
CA GLU A 98 19.81 -3.38 29.88
C GLU A 98 19.21 -4.00 31.15
#